data_AF-A0A7K7SCU9-F1
#
_entry.id   AF-A0A7K7SCU9-F1
#
_cell.length_a   1.000
_cell.length_b   1.000
_cell.length_c   1.000
_cell.angle_alpha   90.00
_cell.angle_beta   90.00
_cell.angle_gamma   90.00
#
_symmetry.space_group_name_H-M   'P 1'
#
loop_
_entity.id
_entity.type
_entity.pdbx_description
1 polymer ?
#
loop_
_entity_poly.entity_id
_entity_poly.type
_entity_poly.pdbx_seq_one_letter_code
_entity_poly.pdbx_strand_id
1 'polypeptide(L)'
;ITKVKYVDKIHIGHYEIDAWYFSPFPEDYGKQPKLWICEFCLKYMKYERSYRLHLVCSGEFAQIYCQNLCLLAKLFLDHKTLYFDVEPFVFYLLTEVDRQGAHIVGYFSKEKESPDGNNVACILTLPPYQRRGYGKFLIAFSYELSKLESTVGSPEKPLSDLGKLSYRSYWSWVLLEILRDFRGTLSIK
;
A
#
# COMPACT_ATOMS: atom_id res chain seq x y z
N ILE A 1 21.36 -7.32 16.42
CA ILE A 1 20.76 -8.67 16.29
C ILE A 1 20.09 -8.72 14.93
N THR A 2 20.69 -9.43 13.98
CA THR A 2 20.16 -9.62 12.62
C THR A 2 18.81 -10.34 12.75
N LYS A 3 17.72 -9.63 12.48
CA LYS A 3 16.38 -10.23 12.41
C LYS A 3 16.43 -11.35 11.37
N VAL A 4 16.19 -12.58 11.79
CA VAL A 4 16.17 -13.73 10.88
C VAL A 4 15.14 -13.44 9.78
N LYS A 5 15.59 -13.44 8.52
CA LYS A 5 14.72 -13.18 7.37
C LYS A 5 13.87 -14.43 7.16
N TYR A 6 12.60 -14.30 7.45
CA TYR A 6 11.58 -15.33 7.40
C TYR A 6 10.50 -14.79 6.45
N VAL A 7 10.18 -15.58 5.41
CA VAL A 7 9.64 -15.22 4.07
C VAL A 7 10.60 -14.39 3.22
N ASP A 8 11.23 -15.04 2.24
CA ASP A 8 12.13 -14.39 1.28
C ASP A 8 11.42 -13.92 0.02
N LYS A 9 10.38 -14.65 -0.39
CA LYS A 9 9.66 -14.43 -1.64
C LYS A 9 8.16 -14.64 -1.46
N ILE A 10 7.36 -13.92 -2.23
CA ILE A 10 5.92 -14.17 -2.36
C ILE A 10 5.56 -14.45 -3.81
N HIS A 11 4.47 -15.19 -4.00
CA HIS A 11 3.79 -15.32 -5.29
C HIS A 11 2.40 -14.71 -5.18
N ILE A 12 2.08 -13.77 -6.07
CA ILE A 12 0.79 -13.08 -6.13
C ILE A 12 0.40 -12.85 -7.59
N GLY A 13 -0.77 -13.35 -7.99
CA GLY A 13 -1.20 -13.34 -9.40
C GLY A 13 -0.17 -14.02 -10.30
N HIS A 14 0.40 -13.26 -11.24
CA HIS A 14 1.45 -13.75 -12.15
C HIS A 14 2.88 -13.39 -11.71
N TYR A 15 3.05 -12.80 -10.52
CA TYR A 15 4.33 -12.28 -10.06
C TYR A 15 4.96 -13.14 -8.97
N GLU A 16 6.28 -13.29 -9.05
CA GLU A 16 7.12 -13.64 -7.92
C GLU A 16 7.89 -12.40 -7.47
N ILE A 17 7.84 -12.07 -6.18
CA ILE A 17 8.36 -10.82 -5.64
C ILE A 17 9.22 -11.12 -4.41
N ASP A 18 10.45 -10.63 -4.40
CA ASP A 18 11.34 -10.75 -3.24
C ASP A 18 10.95 -9.76 -2.13
N ALA A 19 10.92 -10.25 -0.90
CA ALA A 19 10.66 -9.45 0.28
C ALA A 19 11.86 -8.56 0.64
N TRP A 20 11.59 -7.31 0.98
CA TRP A 20 12.62 -6.34 1.37
C TRP A 20 12.84 -6.34 2.88
N TYR A 21 11.77 -6.52 3.64
CA TYR A 21 11.77 -6.48 5.10
C TYR A 21 11.04 -7.67 5.70
N PHE A 22 11.31 -7.93 6.98
CA PHE A 22 10.54 -8.89 7.78
C PHE A 22 9.08 -8.45 7.91
N SER A 23 8.16 -9.41 7.79
CA SER A 23 6.74 -9.27 8.11
C SER A 23 6.30 -10.35 9.11
N PRO A 24 5.51 -10.01 10.14
CA PRO A 24 5.13 -10.93 11.22
C PRO A 24 3.98 -11.85 10.82
N PHE A 25 4.16 -12.61 9.73
CA PHE A 25 3.26 -13.73 9.43
C PHE A 25 3.27 -14.73 10.60
N PRO A 26 2.15 -15.44 10.86
CA PRO A 26 2.11 -16.44 11.92
C PRO A 26 3.28 -17.43 11.81
N GLU A 27 3.83 -17.89 12.93
CA GLU A 27 5.15 -18.55 13.02
C GLU A 27 5.36 -19.68 11.99
N ASP A 28 4.31 -20.44 11.78
CA ASP A 28 4.16 -21.54 10.84
C ASP A 28 4.35 -21.17 9.35
N TYR A 29 4.03 -19.93 9.00
CA TYR A 29 4.13 -19.33 7.67
C TYR A 29 5.41 -18.50 7.54
N GLY A 30 5.80 -17.79 8.60
CA GLY A 30 7.01 -16.98 8.63
C GLY A 30 8.26 -17.80 8.26
N LYS A 31 8.35 -19.06 8.71
CA LYS A 31 9.50 -19.92 8.42
C LYS A 31 9.57 -20.44 6.98
N GLN A 32 8.57 -20.18 6.14
CA GLN A 32 8.57 -20.63 4.74
C GLN A 32 9.43 -19.70 3.88
N PRO A 33 10.23 -20.22 2.93
CA PRO A 33 11.00 -19.38 2.01
C PRO A 33 10.09 -18.63 1.03
N LYS A 34 8.93 -19.22 0.72
CA LYS A 34 7.95 -18.67 -0.21
C LYS A 34 6.53 -18.78 0.35
N LEU A 35 5.75 -17.70 0.22
CA LEU A 35 4.31 -17.70 0.45
C LEU A 35 3.53 -17.50 -0.84
N TRP A 36 2.34 -18.10 -0.93
CA TRP A 36 1.40 -17.93 -2.02
C TRP A 36 0.25 -17.05 -1.55
N ILE A 37 0.03 -15.91 -2.19
CA ILE A 37 -0.93 -14.89 -1.77
C ILE A 37 -1.98 -14.73 -2.87
N CYS A 38 -3.25 -14.91 -2.52
CA CYS A 38 -4.36 -14.64 -3.43
C CYS A 38 -4.40 -13.16 -3.79
N GLU A 39 -4.41 -12.82 -5.07
CA GLU A 39 -4.44 -11.42 -5.52
C GLU A 39 -5.76 -10.70 -5.21
N PHE A 40 -6.85 -11.45 -4.98
CA PHE A 40 -8.17 -10.89 -4.76
C PHE A 40 -8.58 -10.77 -3.29
N CYS A 41 -8.26 -11.75 -2.44
CA CYS A 41 -8.59 -11.71 -1.01
C CYS A 41 -7.37 -11.55 -0.08
N LEU A 42 -6.16 -11.56 -0.66
CA LEU A 42 -4.88 -11.44 0.06
C LEU A 42 -4.58 -12.57 1.06
N LYS A 43 -5.39 -13.64 1.07
CA LYS A 43 -5.10 -14.84 1.86
C LYS A 43 -3.75 -15.43 1.48
N TYR A 44 -2.91 -15.66 2.47
CA TYR A 44 -1.60 -16.28 2.33
C TYR A 44 -1.65 -17.79 2.62
N MET A 45 -0.86 -18.56 1.88
CA MET A 45 -0.83 -20.03 1.91
C MET A 45 0.61 -20.54 1.80
N LYS A 46 0.89 -21.70 2.44
CA LYS A 46 2.22 -22.32 2.43
C LYS A 46 2.54 -23.03 1.11
N TYR A 47 1.54 -23.67 0.51
CA TYR A 47 1.73 -24.59 -0.62
C TYR A 47 0.94 -24.16 -1.86
N GLU A 48 1.51 -24.38 -3.04
CA GLU A 48 0.86 -24.13 -4.33
C GLU A 48 -0.46 -24.88 -4.46
N ARG A 49 -0.52 -26.13 -3.97
CA ARG A 49 -1.74 -26.94 -3.99
C ARG A 49 -2.89 -26.25 -3.26
N SER A 50 -2.62 -25.69 -2.08
CA SER A 50 -3.61 -24.94 -1.29
C SER A 50 -4.05 -23.68 -2.04
N TYR A 51 -3.11 -22.96 -2.64
CA TYR A 51 -3.38 -21.78 -3.47
C TYR A 51 -4.30 -22.09 -4.65
N ARG A 52 -3.99 -23.12 -5.43
CA ARG A 52 -4.79 -23.53 -6.58
C ARG A 52 -6.22 -23.96 -6.21
N LEU A 53 -6.39 -24.62 -5.07
CA LEU A 53 -7.72 -24.97 -4.55
C LEU A 53 -8.50 -23.73 -4.09
N HIS A 54 -7.82 -22.75 -3.47
CA HIS A 54 -8.44 -21.53 -2.99
C HIS A 54 -8.96 -20.63 -4.13
N LEU A 55 -8.31 -20.61 -5.29
CA LEU A 55 -8.78 -19.81 -6.45
C LEU A 55 -10.20 -20.18 -6.92
N VAL A 56 -10.73 -21.32 -6.49
CA VAL A 56 -12.10 -21.79 -6.82
C VAL A 56 -13.12 -21.40 -5.73
N CYS A 57 -12.68 -20.90 -4.57
CA CYS A 57 -13.52 -20.57 -3.41
C CYS A 57 -13.48 -19.07 -3.09
N SER A 58 -14.59 -18.36 -3.27
CA SER A 58 -14.69 -16.92 -2.97
C SER A 58 -15.37 -16.64 -1.63
N GLY A 59 -14.69 -15.90 -0.74
CA GLY A 59 -15.31 -15.25 0.42
C GLY A 59 -14.36 -15.07 1.60
N GLU A 60 -14.10 -13.84 2.01
CA GLU A 60 -13.44 -13.53 3.29
C GLU A 60 -13.97 -12.20 3.86
N PHE A 61 -13.96 -12.06 5.18
CA PHE A 61 -14.49 -10.89 5.88
C PHE A 61 -13.51 -9.69 5.77
N ALA A 62 -14.04 -8.47 5.66
CA ALA A 62 -13.26 -7.24 5.42
C ALA A 62 -12.10 -7.00 6.41
N GLN A 63 -12.26 -7.37 7.68
CA GLN A 63 -11.20 -7.22 8.69
C GLN A 63 -9.99 -8.11 8.38
N ILE A 64 -10.21 -9.36 7.97
CA ILE A 64 -9.14 -10.30 7.60
C ILE A 64 -8.40 -9.79 6.36
N TYR A 65 -9.13 -9.25 5.39
CA TYR A 65 -8.54 -8.64 4.21
C TYR A 65 -7.56 -7.51 4.57
N CYS A 66 -7.95 -6.59 5.46
CA CYS A 66 -7.10 -5.49 5.90
C CYS A 66 -5.85 -5.98 6.67
N GLN A 67 -5.98 -7.01 7.51
CA GLN A 67 -4.84 -7.61 8.19
C GLN A 67 -3.87 -8.28 7.21
N ASN A 68 -4.40 -9.03 6.24
CA ASN A 68 -3.62 -9.65 5.17
C ASN A 68 -2.88 -8.58 4.34
N LEU A 69 -3.55 -7.48 3.99
CA LEU A 69 -2.94 -6.33 3.32
C LEU A 69 -1.80 -5.73 4.13
N CYS A 70 -1.98 -5.56 5.45
CA CYS A 70 -0.94 -5.04 6.33
C CYS A 70 0.28 -5.96 6.41
N LEU A 71 0.08 -7.27 6.48
CA LEU A 71 1.16 -8.27 6.46
C LEU A 71 1.90 -8.28 5.12
N LEU A 72 1.18 -8.21 4.01
CA LEU A 72 1.77 -8.05 2.68
C LEU A 72 2.59 -6.76 2.58
N ALA A 73 2.02 -5.63 3.01
CA ALA A 73 2.67 -4.33 2.94
C ALA A 73 3.96 -4.25 3.77
N LYS A 74 3.98 -4.92 4.94
CA LYS A 74 5.14 -4.94 5.83
C LYS A 74 6.37 -5.60 5.21
N LEU A 75 6.20 -6.46 4.21
CA LEU A 75 7.32 -7.01 3.42
C LEU A 75 8.09 -5.94 2.63
N PHE A 76 7.45 -4.79 2.38
CA PHE A 76 7.99 -3.71 1.54
C PHE A 76 8.09 -2.36 2.27
N LEU A 77 7.63 -2.28 3.52
CA LEU A 77 7.69 -1.11 4.38
C LEU A 77 8.46 -1.42 5.67
N ASP A 78 9.54 -0.68 5.93
CA ASP A 78 10.38 -0.93 7.11
C ASP A 78 9.66 -0.55 8.41
N HIS A 79 9.09 0.67 8.44
CA HIS A 79 8.56 1.31 9.65
C HIS A 79 7.07 1.06 9.91
N LYS A 80 6.42 0.10 9.23
CA LYS A 80 5.02 -0.24 9.54
C LYS A 80 4.93 -1.03 10.84
N THR A 81 4.20 -0.50 11.81
CA THR A 81 4.10 -1.06 13.18
C THR A 81 2.74 -1.69 13.48
N LEU A 82 1.67 -1.21 12.87
CA LEU A 82 0.31 -1.72 13.07
C LEU A 82 -0.11 -2.65 11.92
N TYR A 83 -0.43 -3.91 12.27
CA TYR A 83 -0.81 -4.94 11.31
C TYR A 83 -2.04 -5.78 11.70
N PHE A 84 -2.33 -5.93 13.00
CA PHE A 84 -3.54 -6.63 13.47
C PHE A 84 -4.66 -5.69 13.87
N ASP A 85 -4.31 -4.56 14.47
CA ASP A 85 -5.23 -3.49 14.80
C ASP A 85 -5.44 -2.58 13.58
N VAL A 86 -6.49 -2.89 12.81
CA VAL A 86 -6.83 -2.22 11.54
C VAL A 86 -8.07 -1.34 11.66
N GLU A 87 -8.76 -1.39 12.80
CA GLU A 87 -10.02 -0.68 13.03
C GLU A 87 -9.90 0.85 12.95
N PRO A 88 -8.79 1.48 13.40
CA PRO A 88 -8.62 2.94 13.29
C PRO A 88 -8.41 3.44 11.86
N PHE A 89 -8.23 2.54 10.87
CA PHE A 89 -7.81 2.90 9.52
C PHE A 89 -8.90 2.68 8.47
N VAL A 90 -8.87 3.53 7.45
CA VAL A 90 -9.54 3.34 6.16
C VAL A 90 -8.46 3.04 5.12
N PHE A 91 -8.71 2.04 4.27
CA PHE A 91 -7.78 1.61 3.23
C PHE A 91 -8.35 1.94 1.85
N TYR A 92 -7.56 2.64 1.03
CA TYR A 92 -7.88 3.00 -0.34
C TYR A 92 -7.04 2.15 -1.28
N LEU A 93 -7.68 1.20 -1.95
CA LEU A 93 -7.05 0.24 -2.86
C LEU A 93 -7.08 0.78 -4.29
N LEU A 94 -5.93 0.73 -4.96
CA LEU A 94 -5.82 0.95 -6.40
C LEU A 94 -5.69 -0.39 -7.10
N THR A 95 -6.52 -0.58 -8.13
CA THR A 95 -6.55 -1.80 -8.93
C THR A 95 -6.47 -1.47 -10.42
N GLU A 96 -5.90 -2.39 -11.20
CA GLU A 96 -6.11 -2.46 -12.65
C GLU A 96 -7.19 -3.50 -12.93
N VAL A 97 -8.13 -3.18 -13.81
CA VAL A 97 -9.27 -4.06 -14.12
C VAL A 97 -9.13 -4.65 -15.51
N ASP A 98 -9.25 -5.97 -15.61
CA ASP A 98 -9.33 -6.70 -16.87
C ASP A 98 -10.57 -7.63 -16.89
N ARG A 99 -10.54 -8.68 -17.73
CA ARG A 99 -11.68 -9.63 -17.84
C ARG A 99 -11.73 -10.63 -16.68
N GLN A 100 -10.63 -10.81 -15.97
CA GLN A 100 -10.44 -11.74 -14.87
C GLN A 100 -10.78 -11.10 -13.53
N GLY A 101 -10.56 -9.79 -13.37
CA GLY A 101 -11.04 -9.05 -12.21
C GLY A 101 -10.30 -7.74 -11.96
N ALA A 102 -10.30 -7.33 -10.69
CA ALA A 102 -9.59 -6.14 -10.20
C ALA A 102 -8.28 -6.57 -9.52
N HIS A 103 -7.16 -6.30 -10.16
CA HIS A 103 -5.82 -6.70 -9.75
C HIS A 103 -5.19 -5.61 -8.90
N ILE A 104 -4.83 -5.92 -7.65
CA ILE A 104 -4.23 -4.93 -6.75
C ILE A 104 -2.87 -4.44 -7.29
N VAL A 105 -2.72 -3.11 -7.33
CA VAL A 105 -1.51 -2.41 -7.78
C VAL A 105 -0.83 -1.72 -6.61
N GLY A 106 -1.61 -1.18 -5.70
CA GLY A 106 -1.12 -0.44 -4.54
C GLY A 106 -2.26 0.03 -3.66
N TYR A 107 -1.92 0.68 -2.57
CA TYR A 107 -2.89 1.25 -1.65
C TYR A 107 -2.29 2.40 -0.87
N PHE A 108 -3.14 3.18 -0.21
CA PHE A 108 -2.75 3.92 1.00
C PHE A 108 -3.76 3.70 2.12
N SER A 109 -3.32 3.81 3.36
CA SER A 109 -4.18 3.84 4.55
C SER A 109 -4.24 5.25 5.11
N LYS A 110 -5.37 5.60 5.71
CA LYS A 110 -5.63 6.88 6.39
C LYS A 110 -6.27 6.58 7.73
N GLU A 111 -5.83 7.25 8.79
CA GLU A 111 -6.50 7.18 10.10
C GLU A 111 -7.88 7.84 9.98
N LYS A 112 -8.91 7.24 10.59
CA LYS A 112 -10.24 7.84 10.67
C LYS A 112 -10.20 9.18 11.41
N GLU A 113 -9.38 9.23 12.45
CA GLU A 113 -9.09 10.42 13.24
C GLU A 113 -7.57 10.54 13.35
N SER A 114 -6.99 11.58 12.75
CA SER A 114 -5.55 11.83 12.80
C SER A 114 -5.29 13.12 13.58
N PRO A 115 -4.74 13.05 14.81
CA PRO A 115 -4.44 14.24 15.62
C PRO A 115 -3.50 15.23 14.94
N ASP A 116 -2.56 14.70 14.14
CA ASP A 116 -1.58 15.48 13.39
C ASP A 116 -2.09 15.96 12.01
N GLY A 117 -3.34 15.62 11.66
CA GLY A 117 -3.92 15.96 10.35
C GLY A 117 -3.25 15.20 9.19
N ASN A 118 -2.74 13.99 9.43
CA ASN A 118 -2.14 13.21 8.36
C ASN A 118 -3.23 12.70 7.40
N ASN A 119 -3.09 12.96 6.10
CA ASN A 119 -4.02 12.43 5.10
C ASN A 119 -3.60 11.05 4.55
N VAL A 120 -2.39 10.61 4.89
CA VAL A 120 -1.83 9.29 4.55
C VAL A 120 -1.00 8.79 5.73
N ALA A 121 -1.30 7.59 6.22
CA ALA A 121 -0.52 6.88 7.24
C ALA A 121 0.53 5.97 6.60
N CYS A 122 0.11 5.13 5.65
CA CYS A 122 1.01 4.29 4.86
C CYS A 122 0.62 4.37 3.39
N ILE A 123 1.60 4.31 2.49
CA ILE A 123 1.38 4.26 1.04
C ILE A 123 2.34 3.25 0.42
N LEU A 124 1.83 2.41 -0.48
CA LEU A 124 2.61 1.39 -1.15
C LEU A 124 2.11 1.18 -2.58
N THR A 125 3.03 1.16 -3.53
CA THR A 125 2.83 0.53 -4.84
C THR A 125 3.60 -0.78 -4.84
N LEU A 126 2.94 -1.90 -5.18
CA LEU A 126 3.58 -3.21 -5.20
C LEU A 126 4.76 -3.20 -6.17
N PRO A 127 5.88 -3.91 -5.86
CA PRO A 127 7.13 -3.80 -6.62
C PRO A 127 7.01 -3.92 -8.15
N PRO A 128 6.21 -4.85 -8.72
CA PRO A 128 6.07 -4.98 -10.17
C PRO A 128 5.49 -3.74 -10.88
N TYR A 129 4.74 -2.93 -10.14
CA TYR A 129 4.04 -1.75 -10.65
C TYR A 129 4.75 -0.43 -10.29
N GLN A 130 5.88 -0.48 -9.59
CA GLN A 130 6.63 0.75 -9.27
C GLN A 130 7.16 1.43 -10.52
N ARG A 131 7.37 2.75 -10.44
CA ARG A 131 7.86 3.61 -11.55
C ARG A 131 6.96 3.67 -12.80
N ARG A 132 5.68 3.29 -12.67
CA ARG A 132 4.67 3.38 -13.75
C ARG A 132 3.61 4.47 -13.53
N GLY A 133 3.83 5.38 -12.57
CA GLY A 133 2.93 6.49 -12.28
C GLY A 133 1.88 6.23 -11.19
N TYR A 134 1.59 4.97 -10.82
CA TYR A 134 0.58 4.67 -9.78
C TYR A 134 0.88 5.28 -8.42
N GLY A 135 2.15 5.38 -8.02
CA GLY A 135 2.52 6.07 -6.78
C GLY A 135 2.12 7.55 -6.80
N LYS A 136 2.31 8.23 -7.93
CA LYS A 136 1.87 9.62 -8.12
C LYS A 136 0.35 9.73 -8.14
N PHE A 137 -0.34 8.74 -8.73
CA PHE A 137 -1.80 8.66 -8.71
C PHE A 137 -2.35 8.50 -7.29
N LEU A 138 -1.79 7.59 -6.48
CA LEU A 138 -2.20 7.39 -5.09
C LEU A 138 -2.00 8.65 -4.24
N ILE A 139 -0.88 9.35 -4.42
CA ILE A 139 -0.62 10.64 -3.76
C ILE A 139 -1.65 11.69 -4.21
N ALA A 140 -1.92 11.80 -5.51
CA ALA A 140 -2.90 12.74 -6.03
C ALA A 140 -4.29 12.46 -5.43
N PHE A 141 -4.70 11.20 -5.44
CA PHE A 141 -5.99 10.77 -4.90
C PHE A 141 -6.13 11.09 -3.40
N SER A 142 -5.08 10.90 -2.59
CA SER A 142 -5.13 11.26 -1.17
C SER A 142 -5.34 12.76 -0.95
N TYR A 143 -4.79 13.61 -1.82
CA TYR A 143 -5.04 15.06 -1.79
C TYR A 143 -6.44 15.43 -2.30
N GLU A 144 -6.99 14.72 -3.29
CA GLU A 144 -8.39 14.92 -3.71
C GLU A 144 -9.37 14.64 -2.57
N LEU A 145 -9.11 13.60 -1.75
CA LEU A 145 -9.90 13.36 -0.54
C LEU A 145 -9.80 14.53 0.46
N SER A 146 -8.59 15.04 0.73
CA SER A 146 -8.41 16.21 1.60
C SER A 146 -9.18 17.44 1.09
N LYS A 147 -9.19 17.68 -0.23
CA LYS A 147 -9.98 18.77 -0.84
C LYS A 147 -11.49 18.58 -0.61
N LEU A 148 -12.01 17.36 -0.80
CA LEU A 148 -13.42 17.04 -0.55
C LEU A 148 -13.81 17.25 0.92
N GLU A 149 -12.90 16.93 1.84
CA GLU A 149 -13.07 17.14 3.27
C GLU A 149 -12.88 18.60 3.70
N SER A 150 -12.48 19.49 2.78
CA SER A 150 -12.09 20.88 3.08
C SER A 150 -10.97 20.97 4.13
N THR A 151 -10.04 20.02 4.11
CA THR A 151 -8.88 19.97 5.01
C THR A 151 -7.56 20.05 4.23
N VAL A 152 -6.51 20.52 4.91
CA VAL A 152 -5.13 20.32 4.43
C VAL A 152 -4.57 19.06 5.07
N GLY A 153 -3.61 18.42 4.40
CA GLY A 153 -2.99 17.21 4.92
C GLY A 153 -1.59 16.98 4.38
N SER A 154 -0.83 16.20 5.14
CA SER A 154 0.52 15.74 4.81
C SER A 154 0.59 14.23 5.07
N PRO A 155 1.50 13.50 4.41
CA PRO A 155 1.80 12.14 4.86
C PRO A 155 2.41 12.13 6.26
N GLU A 156 2.14 11.03 6.97
CA GLU A 156 2.79 10.65 8.23
C GLU A 156 4.31 10.55 8.05
N LYS A 157 5.05 10.88 9.10
CA LYS A 157 6.51 10.84 9.14
C LYS A 157 6.99 9.78 10.15
N PRO A 158 8.12 9.10 9.89
CA PRO A 158 9.04 9.31 8.77
C PRO A 158 8.60 8.62 7.48
N LEU A 159 8.76 9.31 6.35
CA LEU A 159 8.62 8.71 5.02
C LEU A 159 9.80 7.81 4.66
N SER A 160 9.54 6.72 3.92
CA SER A 160 10.60 5.96 3.23
C SER A 160 11.29 6.82 2.18
N ASP A 161 12.52 6.48 1.77
CA ASP A 161 13.26 7.27 0.78
C ASP A 161 12.55 7.32 -0.58
N LEU A 162 11.93 6.21 -1.01
CA LEU A 162 11.08 6.20 -2.20
C LEU A 162 9.84 7.08 -2.03
N GLY A 163 9.25 7.08 -0.82
CA GLY A 163 8.14 7.97 -0.46
C GLY A 163 8.54 9.44 -0.57
N LYS A 164 9.66 9.84 0.04
CA LYS A 164 10.19 11.22 -0.02
C LYS A 164 10.39 11.69 -1.46
N LEU A 165 11.01 10.86 -2.30
CA LEU A 165 11.23 11.18 -3.72
C LEU A 165 9.91 11.35 -4.48
N SER A 166 8.92 10.47 -4.21
CA SER A 166 7.62 10.50 -4.86
C SER A 166 6.81 11.75 -4.46
N TYR A 167 6.74 12.07 -3.17
CA TYR A 167 6.05 13.27 -2.68
C TYR A 167 6.72 14.55 -3.18
N ARG A 168 8.05 14.64 -3.15
CA ARG A 168 8.78 15.81 -3.68
C ARG A 168 8.49 16.00 -5.16
N SER A 169 8.52 14.93 -5.96
CA SER A 169 8.19 14.98 -7.39
C SER A 169 6.74 15.42 -7.62
N TYR A 170 5.79 14.89 -6.85
CA TYR A 170 4.38 15.28 -6.93
C TYR A 170 4.17 16.76 -6.60
N TRP A 171 4.67 17.24 -5.46
CA TRP A 171 4.51 18.63 -5.05
C TRP A 171 5.15 19.59 -6.04
N SER A 172 6.37 19.30 -6.51
CA SER A 172 7.03 20.13 -7.53
C SER A 172 6.20 20.21 -8.81
N TRP A 173 5.64 19.08 -9.27
CA TRP A 173 4.79 19.06 -10.46
C TRP A 173 3.54 19.92 -10.28
N VAL A 174 2.81 19.74 -9.18
CA VAL A 174 1.56 20.47 -8.92
C VAL A 174 1.82 21.97 -8.80
N LEU A 175 2.86 22.38 -8.08
CA LEU A 175 3.21 23.79 -7.95
C LEU A 175 3.60 24.41 -9.29
N LEU A 176 4.40 23.71 -10.11
CA LEU A 176 4.79 24.21 -11.43
C LEU A 176 3.59 24.35 -12.36
N GLU A 177 2.65 23.41 -12.31
CA GLU A 177 1.40 23.45 -13.09
C GLU A 177 0.55 24.66 -12.70
N ILE A 178 0.34 24.87 -11.40
CA ILE A 178 -0.38 26.05 -10.88
C ILE A 178 0.32 27.35 -11.31
N LEU A 179 1.64 27.45 -11.15
CA LEU A 179 2.40 28.65 -11.51
C LEU A 179 2.39 28.95 -13.01
N ARG A 180 2.39 27.90 -13.85
CA ARG A 180 2.31 28.05 -15.31
C ARG A 180 0.96 28.59 -15.74
N ASP A 181 -0.11 28.08 -15.14
CA ASP A 181 -1.49 28.29 -15.58
C ASP A 181 -2.15 29.51 -14.92
N PHE A 182 -1.69 29.91 -13.73
CA PHE A 182 -2.22 31.09 -13.04
C PHE A 182 -1.71 32.40 -13.67
N ARG A 183 -2.60 33.37 -13.84
CA ARG A 183 -2.30 34.72 -14.34
C ARG A 183 -2.64 35.73 -13.24
N GLY A 184 -1.64 36.16 -12.50
CA GLY A 184 -1.78 37.14 -11.42
C GLY A 184 -0.92 36.81 -10.20
N THR A 185 -1.27 37.40 -9.06
CA THR A 185 -0.56 37.18 -7.80
C THR A 185 -1.08 35.93 -7.10
N LEU A 186 -0.23 34.93 -6.93
CA LEU A 186 -0.50 33.72 -6.18
C LEU A 186 0.13 33.82 -4.78
N SER A 187 -0.66 33.61 -3.73
CA SER A 187 -0.18 33.48 -2.34
C SER A 187 0.09 32.03 -1.95
N ILE A 188 0.75 31.82 -0.81
CA ILE A 188 0.93 30.48 -0.21
C ILE A 188 -0.40 29.92 0.35
N LYS A 189 -1.30 30.80 0.80
CA LYS A 189 -2.69 30.47 1.15
C LYS A 189 -3.53 30.39 -0.12
#